data_AF-A0A940FUE1-F1
#
_entry.id   AF-A0A940FUE1-F1
#
_cell.length_a   1.000
_cell.length_b   1.000
_cell.length_c   1.000
_cell.angle_alpha   90.00
_cell.angle_beta   90.00
_cell.angle_gamma   90.00
#
_symmetry.space_group_name_H-M   'P 1'
#
loop_
_entity.id
_entity.type
_entity.pdbx_description
1 polymer ?
#
loop_
_entity_poly.entity_id
_entity_poly.type
_entity_poly.pdbx_seq_one_letter_code
_entity_poly.pdbx_strand_id
1 'polypeptide(L)' 'KDFDVTITTGKEDFSDAVFVLTVKTASVNTEVEKRDAHLKSADFLILRKIRR' A
#
# COMPACT_ATOMS: atom_id res chain seq x y z
N LYS A 1 10.90 2.01 -3.01
CA LYS A 1 9.75 2.20 -2.09
C LYS A 1 8.92 3.32 -2.68
N ASP A 2 7.66 3.06 -3.02
CA ASP A 2 6.79 4.00 -3.75
C ASP A 2 5.39 3.94 -3.13
N PHE A 3 5.09 4.96 -2.32
CA PHE A 3 3.85 5.08 -1.57
C PHE A 3 3.47 6.55 -1.37
N ASP A 4 2.17 6.79 -1.27
CA ASP A 4 1.56 8.08 -0.98
C ASP A 4 0.66 7.95 0.24
N VAL A 5 0.69 8.96 1.10
CA VAL A 5 -0.16 9.03 2.30
C VAL A 5 -0.87 10.37 2.32
N THR A 6 -2.18 10.33 2.51
CA THR A 6 -3.01 11.51 2.75
C THR A 6 -3.65 11.37 4.12
N ILE A 7 -3.53 12.42 4.92
CA ILE A 7 -4.13 12.53 6.24
C ILE A 7 -5.07 13.73 6.20
N THR A 8 -6.33 13.52 6.56
CA THR A 8 -7.34 14.59 6.61
C THR A 8 -7.90 14.66 8.03
N THR A 9 -7.87 15.85 8.62
CA THR A 9 -8.21 16.10 10.02
C THR A 9 -9.03 17.37 10.10
N GLY A 10 -10.14 17.36 10.82
CA GLY A 10 -11.00 18.53 11.01
C GLY A 10 -10.91 19.13 12.42
N LYS A 11 -10.42 18.38 13.41
CA LYS A 11 -10.30 18.81 14.80
C LYS A 11 -8.85 18.82 15.29
N GLU A 12 -8.56 19.71 16.24
CA GLU A 12 -7.25 19.86 16.86
C GLU A 12 -6.82 18.63 17.68
N ASP A 13 -7.79 17.82 18.13
CA ASP A 13 -7.56 16.58 18.86
C ASP A 13 -7.39 15.35 17.96
N PHE A 14 -7.49 15.54 16.63
CA PHE A 14 -7.39 14.48 15.62
C PHE A 14 -8.41 13.34 15.79
N SER A 15 -9.43 13.51 16.62
CA SER A 15 -10.46 12.48 16.87
C SER A 15 -11.26 12.10 15.63
N ASP A 16 -11.24 12.95 14.60
CA ASP A 16 -11.89 12.76 13.30
C ASP A 16 -10.92 12.46 12.15
N ALA A 17 -9.67 12.12 12.46
CA ALA A 17 -8.66 11.89 11.45
C ALA A 17 -9.00 10.71 10.52
N VAL A 18 -8.89 10.96 9.21
CA VAL A 18 -9.00 9.94 8.15
C VAL A 18 -7.64 9.77 7.48
N PHE A 19 -7.22 8.52 7.33
CA PHE A 19 -5.94 8.15 6.73
C PHE A 19 -6.19 7.37 5.44
N VAL A 20 -5.60 7.83 4.34
CA VAL A 20 -5.59 7.14 3.05
C VAL A 20 -4.15 6.83 2.69
N LEU A 21 -3.86 5.54 2.46
CA LEU A 21 -2.54 5.05 2.09
C LEU A 21 -2.62 4.31 0.76
N THR A 22 -1.82 4.76 -0.20
CA THR A 22 -1.66 4.12 -1.51
C THR A 22 -0.22 3.62 -1.64
N VAL A 23 -0.05 2.36 -2.02
CA VAL A 23 1.27 1.75 -2.19
C VAL A 23 1.34 1.08 -3.54
N LYS A 24 2.44 1.29 -4.29
CA LYS A 24 2.70 0.52 -5.50
C LYS A 24 3.34 -0.80 -5.12
N THR A 25 2.58 -1.89 -5.22
CA THR A 25 3.02 -3.26 -4.88
C THR A 25 4.25 -3.70 -5.67
N ALA A 26 4.40 -3.21 -6.91
CA ALA A 26 5.60 -3.43 -7.74
C ALA A 26 6.90 -2.89 -7.12
N SER A 27 6.81 -1.96 -6.15
CA SER A 27 7.96 -1.38 -5.45
C SER A 27 8.45 -2.19 -4.24
N VAL A 28 7.88 -3.38 -4.00
CA VAL A 28 8.30 -4.29 -2.93
C VAL A 28 9.80 -4.59 -3.05
N ASN A 29 10.48 -4.53 -1.90
CA ASN A 29 11.89 -4.83 -1.77
C ASN A 29 12.11 -5.49 -0.41
N THR A 30 12.55 -6.75 -0.44
CA THR A 30 12.87 -7.55 0.73
C THR A 30 14.38 -7.84 0.82
N GLU A 31 15.19 -7.14 0.03
CA GLU A 31 16.64 -7.33 -0.11
C GLU A 31 17.05 -8.71 -0.62
N VAL A 32 16.09 -9.47 -1.17
CA VAL A 32 16.30 -10.79 -1.77
C VAL A 32 15.57 -10.84 -3.10
N GLU A 33 16.34 -10.74 -4.20
CA GLU A 33 15.81 -10.58 -5.56
C GLU A 33 14.79 -11.66 -5.95
N LYS A 34 15.11 -12.94 -5.67
CA LYS A 34 14.21 -14.07 -5.97
C LYS A 34 12.89 -13.97 -5.21
N ARG A 35 12.92 -13.49 -3.96
CA ARG A 35 11.73 -13.30 -3.14
C ARG A 35 10.90 -12.13 -3.68
N ASP A 36 11.55 -11.05 -4.08
CA ASP A 36 10.87 -9.89 -4.68
C ASP A 36 10.21 -10.24 -6.02
N ALA A 37 10.87 -11.05 -6.85
CA ALA A 37 10.30 -11.56 -8.08
C ALA A 37 9.05 -12.42 -7.82
N HIS A 38 9.10 -13.30 -6.81
CA HIS A 38 7.96 -14.13 -6.43
C HIS A 38 6.79 -13.30 -5.90
N LEU A 39 7.05 -12.31 -5.04
CA LEU A 39 6.02 -11.45 -4.46
C LEU A 39 5.33 -10.57 -5.51
N LYS A 40 6.03 -10.16 -6.58
CA LYS A 40 5.45 -9.36 -7.68
C LYS A 40 4.61 -10.20 -8.65
N SER A 41 4.65 -11.53 -8.55
CA SER A 41 3.90 -12.43 -9.44
C SER A 41 2.39 -12.35 -9.20
N ALA A 42 1.64 -12.91 -10.17
CA ALA A 42 0.18 -12.95 -10.14
C ALA A 42 -0.42 -13.74 -8.97
N ASP A 43 0.39 -14.58 -8.32
CA ASP A 43 -0.04 -15.47 -7.25
C ASP A 43 -0.05 -14.78 -5.87
N PHE A 44 0.57 -13.59 -5.73
CA PHE A 44 0.75 -12.92 -4.44
C PHE A 44 0.12 -11.52 -4.37
N LEU A 45 0.74 -10.54 -5.03
CA LEU A 45 0.41 -9.12 -4.82
C LEU A 45 -0.47 -8.51 -5.92
N ILE A 46 -1.07 -9.33 -6.79
CA ILE A 46 -2.15 -8.87 -7.67
C ILE A 46 -3.45 -8.82 -6.87
N LEU A 47 -3.86 -7.60 -6.52
CA LEU A 47 -5.15 -7.33 -5.91
C LEU A 47 -6.26 -7.65 -6.91
N ARG A 48 -7.00 -8.74 -6.69
CA ARG A 48 -8.36 -8.86 -7.21
C ARG A 48 -9.19 -7.76 -6.54
N LYS A 49 -9.42 -6.66 -7.26
CA LYS A 49 -10.28 -5.56 -6.80
C LYS A 49 -11.70 -6.13 -6.62
N ILE A 50 -12.08 -6.44 -5.38
CA ILE A 50 -13.48 -6.71 -5.04
C ILE A 50 -14.17 -5.35 -5.10
N ARG A 51 -14.74 -5.03 -6.27
CA ARG A 51 -15.76 -3.99 -6.35
C ARG A 51 -16.98 -4.52 -5.61
N ARG A 52 -17.37 -3.84 -4.53
CA ARG A 52 -18.79 -3.79 -4.16
C ARG A 52 -19.47 -2.75 -5.05
#